data_AF-A0A1G2WHT5-F1
#
_entry.id   AF-A0A1G2WHT5-F1
#
_cell.length_a   1.000
_cell.length_b   1.000
_cell.length_c   1.000
_cell.angle_alpha   90.00
_cell.angle_beta   90.00
_cell.angle_gamma   90.00
#
_symmetry.space_group_name_H-M   'P 1'
#
loop_
_entity.id
_entity.type
_entity.pdbx_description
1 polymer ?
#
loop_
_entity_poly.entity_id
_entity_poly.type
_entity_poly.pdbx_seq_one_letter_code
_entity_poly.pdbx_strand_id
1 'polypeptide(L)'
;MVEFRFQRVANNDKSRMEQLFRLRYQVYCTECGFEKADEHRDGLEFDDYEAHSSHFCAMIDGSDEIIGTVRIILPFDGEFPIEKHCQLNPGRPKVDPKTVGEISRLAISKNFRRREIDKAIYSQDEVEIAEEKKMEDQRRHFESQIVAGLYKCVYHESKAQGLTHWYAVMVKGLSCLLRRWGITWQEIGPTV
;
A
#
# COMPACT_ATOMS: atom_id res chain seq x y z
N MET A 1 -11.17 15.14 17.13
CA MET A 1 -10.67 14.97 15.74
C MET A 1 -10.08 13.57 15.70
N VAL A 2 -10.31 12.76 14.66
CA VAL A 2 -9.66 11.44 14.57
C VAL A 2 -8.19 11.69 14.24
N GLU A 3 -7.29 11.24 15.10
CA GLU A 3 -5.85 11.30 14.87
C GLU A 3 -5.31 9.91 14.55
N PHE A 4 -4.32 9.85 13.65
CA PHE A 4 -3.71 8.61 13.21
C PHE A 4 -2.27 8.51 13.71
N ARG A 5 -1.92 7.33 14.22
CA ARG A 5 -0.56 6.95 14.60
C ARG A 5 0.03 6.05 13.52
N PHE A 6 1.29 6.31 13.15
CA PHE A 6 2.03 5.53 12.17
C PHE A 6 3.30 4.99 12.78
N GLN A 7 3.62 3.72 12.52
CA GLN A 7 4.83 3.11 13.05
C GLN A 7 5.37 2.01 12.13
N ARG A 8 6.68 1.76 12.25
CA ARG A 8 7.29 0.54 11.73
C ARG A 8 6.85 -0.64 12.61
N VAL A 9 6.48 -1.74 11.98
CA VAL A 9 6.21 -3.01 12.67
C VAL A 9 7.53 -3.78 12.75
N ALA A 10 7.93 -4.20 13.95
CA ALA A 10 9.12 -5.01 14.12
C ALA A 10 8.84 -6.44 13.67
N ASN A 11 9.78 -7.06 12.94
CA ASN A 11 9.59 -8.42 12.40
C ASN A 11 9.39 -9.49 13.49
N ASN A 12 9.81 -9.22 14.72
CA ASN A 12 9.59 -10.09 15.88
C ASN A 12 8.25 -9.85 16.61
N ASP A 13 7.53 -8.78 16.28
CA ASP A 13 6.17 -8.52 16.79
C ASP A 13 5.15 -9.34 16.00
N LYS A 14 5.04 -10.63 16.37
CA LYS A 14 4.16 -11.59 15.69
C LYS A 14 2.70 -11.12 15.66
N SER A 15 2.22 -10.46 16.71
CA SER A 15 0.82 -10.02 16.80
C SER A 15 0.51 -8.93 15.78
N ARG A 16 1.37 -7.91 15.68
CA ARG A 16 1.18 -6.84 14.70
C ARG A 16 1.43 -7.31 13.27
N MET A 17 2.40 -8.20 13.06
CA MET A 17 2.64 -8.81 11.75
C MET A 17 1.41 -9.61 11.28
N GLU A 18 0.80 -10.41 12.17
CA GLU A 18 -0.42 -11.15 11.84
C GLU A 18 -1.60 -10.22 11.51
N GLN A 19 -1.81 -9.14 12.28
CA GLN A 19 -2.84 -8.14 11.96
C GLN A 19 -2.63 -7.50 10.58
N LEU A 20 -1.38 -7.21 10.23
CA LEU A 20 -1.01 -6.66 8.93
C LEU A 20 -1.33 -7.63 7.79
N PHE A 21 -0.94 -8.90 7.93
CA PHE A 21 -1.23 -9.94 6.93
C PHE A 21 -2.73 -10.22 6.80
N ARG A 22 -3.47 -10.12 7.91
CA ARG A 22 -4.93 -10.25 7.90
C ARG A 22 -5.60 -9.09 7.18
N LEU A 23 -5.16 -7.85 7.42
CA LEU A 23 -5.65 -6.69 6.69
C LEU A 23 -5.35 -6.82 5.19
N ARG A 24 -4.14 -7.28 4.84
CA ARG A 24 -3.76 -7.54 3.45
C ARG A 24 -4.65 -8.61 2.82
N TYR A 25 -4.89 -9.73 3.49
CA TYR A 25 -5.79 -10.78 2.99
C TYR A 25 -7.21 -10.25 2.74
N GLN A 26 -7.73 -9.47 3.68
CA GLN A 26 -9.04 -8.85 3.54
C GLN A 26 -9.10 -7.97 2.29
N VAL A 27 -8.07 -7.18 2.00
CA VAL A 27 -8.02 -6.29 0.83
C VAL A 27 -7.72 -7.04 -0.46
N TYR A 28 -6.62 -7.78 -0.52
CA TYR A 28 -6.11 -8.36 -1.78
C TYR A 28 -6.80 -9.65 -2.18
N CYS A 29 -7.21 -10.50 -1.24
CA CYS A 29 -7.86 -11.78 -1.54
C CYS A 29 -9.39 -11.64 -1.52
N THR A 30 -9.94 -11.05 -0.46
CA THR A 30 -11.40 -11.05 -0.25
C THR A 30 -12.09 -9.94 -1.02
N GLU A 31 -11.56 -8.73 -0.97
CA GLU A 31 -12.21 -7.58 -1.59
C GLU A 31 -11.82 -7.44 -3.06
N CYS A 32 -10.53 -7.34 -3.39
CA CYS A 32 -10.09 -7.08 -4.76
C CYS A 32 -10.01 -8.34 -5.64
N GLY A 33 -9.93 -9.53 -5.05
CA GLY A 33 -9.70 -10.79 -5.78
C GLY A 33 -8.39 -10.80 -6.59
N PHE A 34 -7.41 -9.99 -6.19
CA PHE A 34 -6.11 -9.87 -6.86
C PHE A 34 -5.22 -11.08 -6.56
N GLU A 35 -5.19 -11.52 -5.30
CA GLU A 35 -4.53 -12.75 -4.87
C GLU A 35 -5.59 -13.86 -4.71
N LYS A 36 -5.22 -15.13 -4.92
CA LYS A 36 -6.17 -16.24 -4.76
C LYS A 36 -6.31 -16.60 -3.29
N ALA A 37 -7.54 -16.53 -2.76
CA ALA A 37 -7.82 -16.92 -1.38
C ALA A 37 -7.36 -18.34 -1.04
N ASP A 38 -7.44 -19.28 -1.98
CA ASP A 38 -6.99 -20.68 -1.81
C ASP A 38 -5.48 -20.83 -1.59
N GLU A 39 -4.69 -19.84 -2.02
CA GLU A 39 -3.23 -19.78 -1.80
C GLU A 39 -2.90 -19.25 -0.39
N HIS A 40 -3.90 -18.74 0.35
CA HIS A 40 -3.78 -18.13 1.67
C HIS A 40 -4.80 -18.70 2.67
N ARG A 41 -4.78 -20.03 2.85
CA ARG A 41 -5.81 -20.78 3.60
C ARG A 41 -6.02 -20.36 5.06
N ASP A 42 -5.03 -19.72 5.67
CA ASP A 42 -5.09 -19.26 7.06
C ASP A 42 -5.69 -17.85 7.20
N GLY A 43 -6.14 -17.23 6.10
CA GLY A 43 -6.68 -15.86 6.11
C GLY A 43 -5.60 -14.79 6.29
N LEU A 44 -4.36 -15.11 5.93
CA LEU A 44 -3.19 -14.25 6.05
C LEU A 44 -2.50 -14.14 4.68
N GLU A 45 -2.30 -12.92 4.18
CA GLU A 45 -1.56 -12.67 2.94
C GLU A 45 -0.13 -12.22 3.26
N PHE A 46 0.82 -13.06 2.87
CA PHE A 46 2.25 -12.84 2.96
C PHE A 46 2.95 -13.60 1.82
N ASP A 47 4.14 -13.16 1.43
CA ASP A 47 4.92 -13.77 0.35
C ASP A 47 6.43 -13.86 0.69
N ASP A 48 7.23 -14.37 -0.24
CA ASP A 48 8.68 -14.55 -0.04
C ASP A 48 9.45 -13.23 0.20
N TYR A 49 8.85 -12.08 -0.12
CA TYR A 49 9.49 -10.78 0.05
C TYR A 49 9.32 -10.21 1.47
N GLU A 50 8.53 -10.83 2.35
CA GLU A 50 8.42 -10.37 3.75
C GLU A 50 9.78 -10.36 4.46
N ALA A 51 10.65 -11.33 4.15
CA ALA A 51 11.98 -11.45 4.75
C ALA A 51 12.90 -10.25 4.43
N HIS A 52 12.63 -9.55 3.33
CA HIS A 52 13.41 -8.42 2.83
C HIS A 52 12.69 -7.09 3.02
N SER A 53 11.56 -7.08 3.73
CA SER A 53 10.67 -5.92 3.81
C SER A 53 10.75 -5.18 5.13
N SER A 54 10.53 -3.87 5.05
CA SER A 54 10.11 -3.05 6.19
C SER A 54 8.63 -2.78 6.10
N HIS A 55 7.92 -3.06 7.19
CA HIS A 55 6.47 -2.94 7.29
C HIS A 55 6.06 -1.71 8.10
N PHE A 56 5.06 -0.99 7.63
CA PHE A 56 4.50 0.16 8.33
C PHE A 56 3.01 0.00 8.47
N CYS A 57 2.46 0.41 9.61
CA CYS A 57 1.04 0.40 9.86
C CYS A 57 0.52 1.77 10.29
N ALA A 58 -0.76 1.99 10.03
CA ALA A 58 -1.56 3.10 10.51
C ALA A 58 -2.62 2.58 11.47
N MET A 59 -2.82 3.30 12.58
CA MET A 59 -3.81 3.02 13.61
C MET A 59 -4.51 4.32 14.01
N ILE A 60 -5.71 4.23 14.58
CA ILE A 60 -6.31 5.38 15.27
C ILE A 60 -5.58 5.56 16.60
N ASP A 61 -5.33 6.80 17.01
CA ASP A 61 -4.75 7.06 18.32
C ASP A 61 -5.67 6.52 19.44
N GLY A 62 -5.07 5.86 20.43
CA GLY A 62 -5.79 5.10 21.46
C GLY A 62 -6.35 3.73 21.02
N SER A 63 -6.15 3.31 19.76
CA SER A 63 -6.44 1.96 19.28
C SER A 63 -5.17 1.22 18.87
N ASP A 64 -5.15 -0.09 19.07
CA ASP A 64 -4.12 -0.99 18.55
C ASP A 64 -4.55 -1.75 17.28
N GLU A 65 -5.76 -1.48 16.78
CA GLU A 65 -6.23 -2.04 15.51
C GLU A 65 -5.51 -1.39 14.33
N ILE A 66 -4.83 -2.21 13.52
CA ILE A 66 -4.23 -1.78 12.26
C ILE A 66 -5.33 -1.51 11.23
N ILE A 67 -5.46 -0.24 10.83
CA ILE A 67 -6.42 0.22 9.82
C ILE A 67 -5.78 0.51 8.46
N GLY A 68 -4.46 0.47 8.37
CA GLY A 68 -3.72 0.67 7.14
C GLY A 68 -2.33 0.09 7.21
N THR A 69 -1.78 -0.32 6.07
CA THR A 69 -0.43 -0.88 5.96
C THR A 69 0.19 -0.54 4.62
N VAL A 70 1.52 -0.46 4.59
CA VAL A 70 2.35 -0.47 3.38
C VAL A 70 3.67 -1.18 3.70
N ARG A 71 4.29 -1.81 2.71
CA ARG A 71 5.68 -2.29 2.83
C ARG A 71 6.59 -1.61 1.83
N ILE A 72 7.87 -1.57 2.17
CA ILE A 72 8.97 -1.37 1.22
C ILE A 72 9.90 -2.58 1.28
N ILE A 73 10.11 -3.23 0.15
CA ILE A 73 11.10 -4.28 -0.04
C ILE A 73 12.45 -3.58 -0.19
N LEU A 74 13.39 -3.90 0.68
CA LEU A 74 14.75 -3.35 0.68
C LEU A 74 15.63 -4.09 -0.35
N PRO A 75 16.73 -3.48 -0.81
CA PRO A 75 17.69 -4.14 -1.68
C PRO A 75 18.15 -5.48 -1.09
N PHE A 76 18.16 -6.52 -1.92
CA PHE A 76 18.59 -7.86 -1.57
C PHE A 76 19.22 -8.55 -2.80
N ASP A 77 19.85 -9.70 -2.59
CA ASP A 77 20.44 -10.50 -3.67
C ASP A 77 19.34 -11.32 -4.39
N GLY A 78 18.47 -10.62 -5.13
CA GLY A 78 17.38 -11.20 -5.91
C GLY A 78 16.68 -10.17 -6.79
N GLU A 79 15.54 -10.55 -7.37
CA GLU A 79 14.74 -9.68 -8.24
C GLU A 79 13.54 -9.12 -7.48
N PHE A 80 13.25 -7.84 -7.66
CA PHE A 80 12.02 -7.25 -7.13
C PHE A 80 10.78 -7.82 -7.83
N PRO A 81 9.60 -7.82 -7.19
CA PRO A 81 8.36 -8.29 -7.82
C PRO A 81 8.10 -7.67 -9.20
N ILE A 82 8.35 -6.36 -9.36
CA ILE A 82 8.17 -5.69 -10.66
C ILE A 82 9.11 -6.24 -11.75
N GLU A 83 10.31 -6.67 -11.38
CA GLU A 83 11.31 -7.22 -12.30
C GLU A 83 10.92 -8.63 -12.74
N LYS A 84 10.33 -9.40 -11.82
CA LYS A 84 9.88 -10.77 -12.06
C LYS A 84 8.56 -10.85 -12.84
N HIS A 85 7.62 -9.95 -12.57
CA HIS A 85 6.24 -10.08 -13.03
C HIS A 85 5.83 -9.07 -14.11
N CYS A 86 6.61 -8.00 -14.33
CA CYS A 86 6.27 -6.97 -15.31
C CYS A 86 7.28 -6.89 -16.45
N GLN A 87 6.80 -6.53 -17.63
CA GLN A 87 7.68 -6.21 -18.75
C GLN A 87 8.29 -4.81 -18.55
N LEU A 88 9.60 -4.76 -18.36
CA LEU A 88 10.29 -3.47 -18.20
C LEU A 88 10.74 -2.88 -19.54
N ASN A 89 10.47 -1.60 -19.74
CA ASN A 89 10.88 -0.82 -20.90
C ASN A 89 12.41 -0.83 -21.04
N PRO A 90 12.96 -1.10 -22.24
CA PRO A 90 14.41 -1.09 -22.47
C PRO A 90 15.07 0.27 -22.19
N GLY A 91 14.33 1.38 -22.35
CA GLY A 91 14.80 2.75 -22.14
C GLY A 91 14.62 3.29 -20.72
N ARG A 92 14.27 2.45 -19.73
CA ARG A 92 14.13 2.91 -18.34
C ARG A 92 15.44 3.45 -17.78
N PRO A 93 15.39 4.34 -16.76
CA PRO A 93 16.60 4.82 -16.10
C PRO A 93 17.42 3.65 -15.55
N LYS A 94 18.74 3.69 -15.79
CA LYS A 94 19.67 2.76 -15.15
C LYS A 94 19.94 3.25 -13.74
N VAL A 95 19.57 2.44 -12.76
CA VAL A 95 19.72 2.73 -11.33
C VAL A 95 20.59 1.65 -10.70
N ASP A 96 21.32 2.00 -9.65
CA ASP A 96 22.05 1.01 -8.84
C ASP A 96 21.03 0.19 -8.03
N PRO A 97 20.90 -1.13 -8.23
CA PRO A 97 19.93 -1.97 -7.51
C PRO A 97 20.05 -1.87 -5.99
N LYS A 98 21.26 -1.58 -5.47
CA LYS A 98 21.50 -1.40 -4.02
C LYS A 98 20.87 -0.14 -3.44
N THR A 99 20.35 0.73 -4.29
CA THR A 99 19.72 2.00 -3.91
C THR A 99 18.23 2.06 -4.26
N VAL A 100 17.65 0.94 -4.70
CA VAL A 100 16.24 0.82 -5.09
C VAL A 100 15.49 0.08 -3.98
N GLY A 101 14.29 0.54 -3.65
CA GLY A 101 13.33 -0.28 -2.91
C GLY A 101 12.01 -0.38 -3.67
N GLU A 102 11.27 -1.47 -3.47
CA GLU A 102 9.94 -1.61 -4.06
C GLU A 102 8.84 -1.39 -3.03
N ILE A 103 7.98 -0.40 -3.26
CA ILE A 103 6.79 -0.15 -2.45
C ILE A 103 5.66 -1.06 -2.95
N SER A 104 5.08 -1.82 -2.04
CA SER A 104 3.96 -2.71 -2.34
C SER A 104 3.02 -2.85 -1.14
N ARG A 105 1.91 -3.58 -1.34
CA ARG A 105 0.97 -3.97 -0.29
C ARG A 105 0.38 -2.78 0.50
N LEU A 106 0.08 -1.67 -0.20
CA LEU A 106 -0.73 -0.59 0.36
C LEU A 106 -2.17 -1.06 0.52
N ALA A 107 -2.57 -1.39 1.76
CA ALA A 107 -3.92 -1.79 2.10
C ALA A 107 -4.47 -0.89 3.22
N ILE A 108 -5.72 -0.47 3.09
CA ILE A 108 -6.42 0.35 4.10
C ILE A 108 -7.73 -0.36 4.43
N SER A 109 -8.25 -0.25 5.65
CA SER A 109 -9.54 -0.83 6.01
C SER A 109 -10.68 -0.12 5.28
N LYS A 110 -11.72 -0.87 4.87
CA LYS A 110 -12.88 -0.34 4.12
C LYS A 110 -13.61 0.79 4.84
N ASN A 111 -13.52 0.82 6.17
CA ASN A 111 -14.13 1.86 7.00
C ASN A 111 -13.45 3.23 6.83
N PHE A 112 -12.21 3.24 6.34
CA PHE A 112 -11.37 4.43 6.15
C PHE A 112 -11.02 4.70 4.68
N ARG A 113 -11.49 3.86 3.74
CA ARG A 113 -11.34 4.04 2.29
C ARG A 113 -12.58 4.67 1.67
N ARG A 114 -12.40 5.34 0.52
CA ARG A 114 -13.48 5.82 -0.32
C ARG A 114 -13.81 4.81 -1.44
N ARG A 115 -15.10 4.68 -1.76
CA ARG A 115 -15.66 3.94 -2.90
C ARG A 115 -15.17 4.35 -4.31
N GLU A 116 -14.26 5.33 -4.55
CA GLU A 116 -13.87 5.64 -5.95
C GLU A 116 -12.90 4.64 -6.56
N ILE A 117 -12.07 3.97 -5.74
CA ILE A 117 -11.30 2.81 -6.20
C ILE A 117 -12.26 1.61 -6.33
N ASP A 118 -13.22 1.47 -5.41
CA ASP A 118 -14.27 0.45 -5.52
C ASP A 118 -15.16 0.64 -6.76
N LYS A 119 -15.50 1.87 -7.17
CA LYS A 119 -16.33 2.18 -8.36
C LYS A 119 -15.64 1.88 -9.68
N ALA A 120 -14.31 1.82 -9.72
CA ALA A 120 -13.58 1.37 -10.90
C ALA A 120 -13.67 -0.16 -11.10
N ILE A 121 -14.13 -0.90 -10.08
CA ILE A 121 -14.24 -2.38 -10.07
C ILE A 121 -15.69 -2.85 -9.88
N TYR A 122 -16.54 -2.09 -9.19
CA TYR A 122 -17.89 -2.47 -8.80
C TYR A 122 -18.90 -1.40 -9.22
N SER A 123 -19.62 -1.70 -10.29
CA SER A 123 -20.77 -0.93 -10.73
C SER A 123 -22.04 -1.35 -9.98
N GLN A 124 -22.86 -0.32 -9.70
CA GLN A 124 -24.29 -0.35 -9.32
C GLN A 124 -24.58 -0.59 -7.83
N ASP A 125 -24.88 0.51 -7.12
CA ASP A 125 -26.28 0.85 -6.82
C ASP A 125 -26.39 2.32 -6.36
N GLU A 126 -27.50 2.95 -6.73
CA GLU A 126 -27.89 4.31 -6.32
C GLU A 126 -28.51 4.27 -4.91
N VAL A 127 -28.28 5.31 -4.08
CA VAL A 127 -29.28 6.02 -3.22
C VAL A 127 -28.60 6.90 -2.13
N GLU A 128 -29.21 8.09 -1.88
CA GLU A 128 -29.08 9.08 -0.77
C GLU A 128 -28.01 10.21 -0.83
N ILE A 129 -28.44 11.44 -1.13
CA ILE A 129 -27.63 12.46 -1.85
C ILE A 129 -26.90 13.51 -0.96
N ALA A 130 -27.07 13.52 0.36
CA ALA A 130 -26.42 14.53 1.23
C ALA A 130 -25.58 13.98 2.40
N GLU A 131 -26.13 13.06 3.19
CA GLU A 131 -25.39 12.46 4.32
C GLU A 131 -24.31 11.50 3.85
N GLU A 132 -24.59 10.68 2.82
CA GLU A 132 -23.56 9.85 2.18
C GLU A 132 -22.42 10.71 1.63
N LYS A 133 -22.73 11.85 0.99
CA LYS A 133 -21.73 12.73 0.40
C LYS A 133 -20.77 13.30 1.47
N LYS A 134 -21.31 13.69 2.63
CA LYS A 134 -20.51 14.17 3.77
C LYS A 134 -19.64 13.05 4.37
N MET A 135 -20.19 11.84 4.51
CA MET A 135 -19.42 10.69 4.97
C MET A 135 -18.34 10.27 3.96
N GLU A 136 -18.63 10.37 2.66
CA GLU A 136 -17.66 10.12 1.59
C GLU A 136 -16.53 11.13 1.58
N ASP A 137 -16.82 12.42 1.75
CA ASP A 137 -15.80 13.47 1.83
C ASP A 137 -14.92 13.29 3.08
N GLN A 138 -15.51 12.83 4.19
CA GLN A 138 -14.76 12.50 5.40
C GLN A 138 -13.86 11.27 5.19
N ARG A 139 -14.36 10.21 4.54
CA ARG A 139 -13.55 9.02 4.19
C ARG A 139 -12.42 9.37 3.24
N ARG A 140 -12.64 10.23 2.24
CA ARG A 140 -11.57 10.77 1.37
C ARG A 140 -10.48 11.45 2.16
N HIS A 141 -10.88 12.27 3.12
CA HIS A 141 -9.94 12.99 3.97
C HIS A 141 -9.10 12.02 4.81
N PHE A 142 -9.73 11.02 5.42
CA PHE A 142 -9.04 9.99 6.21
C PHE A 142 -8.11 9.13 5.35
N GLU A 143 -8.58 8.62 4.22
CA GLU A 143 -7.76 7.84 3.28
C GLU A 143 -6.53 8.65 2.84
N SER A 144 -6.73 9.90 2.44
CA SER A 144 -5.64 10.80 2.07
C SER A 144 -4.63 10.99 3.21
N GLN A 145 -5.07 11.12 4.46
CA GLN A 145 -4.18 11.24 5.62
C GLN A 145 -3.43 9.94 5.92
N ILE A 146 -4.10 8.79 5.83
CA ILE A 146 -3.50 7.48 6.07
C ILE A 146 -2.43 7.20 5.01
N VAL A 147 -2.74 7.39 3.72
CA VAL A 147 -1.77 7.20 2.63
C VAL A 147 -0.59 8.16 2.80
N ALA A 148 -0.83 9.45 3.12
CA ALA A 148 0.24 10.41 3.35
C ALA A 148 1.17 9.99 4.49
N GLY A 149 0.62 9.56 5.62
CA GLY A 149 1.40 9.12 6.77
C GLY A 149 2.20 7.85 6.49
N LEU A 150 1.60 6.86 5.82
CA LEU A 150 2.28 5.64 5.40
C LEU A 150 3.43 5.93 4.42
N TYR A 151 3.21 6.77 3.41
CA TYR A 151 4.27 7.18 2.48
C TYR A 151 5.36 8.02 3.15
N LYS A 152 5.01 8.81 4.17
CA LYS A 152 6.00 9.50 5.00
C LYS A 152 6.89 8.52 5.76
N CYS A 153 6.33 7.44 6.30
CA CYS A 153 7.12 6.37 6.91
C CYS A 153 8.07 5.72 5.89
N VAL A 154 7.57 5.38 4.70
CA VAL A 154 8.40 4.81 3.62
C VAL A 154 9.52 5.77 3.22
N TYR A 155 9.25 7.06 3.12
CA TYR A 155 10.26 8.09 2.87
C TYR A 155 11.35 8.14 3.93
N HIS A 156 10.97 8.11 5.21
CA HIS A 156 11.95 8.10 6.30
C HIS A 156 12.81 6.83 6.30
N GLU A 157 12.21 5.67 6.07
CA GLU A 157 12.96 4.42 5.93
C GLU A 157 13.90 4.46 4.74
N SER A 158 13.43 4.97 3.60
CA SER A 158 14.25 5.11 2.38
C SER A 158 15.48 5.96 2.64
N LYS A 159 15.33 7.08 3.36
CA LYS A 159 16.47 7.90 3.77
C LYS A 159 17.42 7.16 4.71
N ALA A 160 16.88 6.42 5.67
CA ALA A 160 17.70 5.66 6.63
C ALA A 160 18.51 4.54 5.95
N GLN A 161 17.95 3.93 4.90
CA GLN A 161 18.56 2.83 4.15
C GLN A 161 19.36 3.30 2.92
N GLY A 162 19.45 4.62 2.68
CA GLY A 162 20.18 5.16 1.52
C GLY A 162 19.51 4.88 0.16
N LEU A 163 18.20 4.64 0.14
CA LEU A 163 17.45 4.43 -1.10
C LEU A 163 17.25 5.75 -1.83
N THR A 164 17.47 5.72 -3.14
CA THR A 164 17.35 6.88 -4.03
C THR A 164 16.18 6.75 -5.01
N HIS A 165 15.71 5.52 -5.27
CA HIS A 165 14.64 5.24 -6.21
C HIS A 165 13.62 4.28 -5.61
N TRP A 166 12.37 4.43 -6.06
CA TRP A 166 11.29 3.51 -5.75
C TRP A 166 10.77 2.84 -7.00
N TYR A 167 10.58 1.53 -6.90
CA TYR A 167 9.70 0.78 -7.77
C TYR A 167 8.34 0.61 -7.10
N ALA A 168 7.29 0.53 -7.92
CA ALA A 168 5.95 0.21 -7.46
C ALA A 168 5.05 -0.13 -8.65
N VAL A 169 4.18 -1.12 -8.47
CA VAL A 169 2.99 -1.32 -9.31
C VAL A 169 1.81 -0.69 -8.59
N MET A 170 1.10 0.23 -9.26
CA MET A 170 -0.02 0.94 -8.65
C MET A 170 -1.09 1.37 -9.64
N VAL A 171 -2.31 1.49 -9.14
CA VAL A 171 -3.43 2.07 -9.89
C VAL A 171 -3.23 3.57 -10.13
N LYS A 172 -3.74 4.07 -11.25
CA LYS A 172 -3.63 5.48 -11.67
C LYS A 172 -4.18 6.48 -10.65
N GLY A 173 -5.20 6.10 -9.88
CA GLY A 173 -5.75 6.94 -8.81
C GLY A 173 -4.73 7.25 -7.73
N LEU A 174 -3.94 6.25 -7.31
CA LEU A 174 -2.90 6.42 -6.31
C LEU A 174 -1.75 7.30 -6.83
N SER A 175 -1.28 7.07 -8.06
CA SER A 175 -0.22 7.91 -8.64
C SER A 175 -0.63 9.39 -8.78
N CYS A 176 -1.90 9.65 -9.10
CA CYS A 176 -2.48 10.99 -9.12
C CYS A 176 -2.54 11.63 -7.72
N LEU A 177 -2.92 10.87 -6.69
CA LEU A 177 -2.94 11.34 -5.30
C LEU A 177 -1.53 11.74 -4.83
N LEU A 178 -0.55 10.85 -5.03
CA LEU A 178 0.84 11.03 -4.60
C LEU A 178 1.52 12.22 -5.29
N ARG A 179 1.17 12.50 -6.55
CA ARG A 179 1.66 13.69 -7.28
C ARG A 179 1.33 15.00 -6.58
N ARG A 180 0.19 15.08 -5.88
CA ARG A 180 -0.19 16.27 -5.10
C ARG A 180 0.76 16.55 -3.95
N TRP A 181 1.51 15.54 -3.51
CA TRP A 181 2.53 15.65 -2.46
C TRP A 181 3.96 15.70 -3.01
N GLY A 182 4.11 15.92 -4.32
CA GLY A 182 5.41 16.03 -4.98
C GLY A 182 6.09 14.69 -5.27
N ILE A 183 5.42 13.55 -5.02
CA ILE A 183 5.93 12.23 -5.40
C ILE A 183 5.54 11.98 -6.84
N THR A 184 6.51 12.08 -7.74
CA THR A 184 6.34 11.84 -9.17
C THR A 184 6.84 10.45 -9.55
N TRP A 185 6.19 9.86 -10.56
CA TRP A 185 6.47 8.52 -11.04
C TRP A 185 6.83 8.58 -12.52
N GLN A 186 7.86 7.83 -12.90
CA GLN A 186 8.17 7.55 -14.30
C GLN A 186 7.67 6.15 -14.63
N GLU A 187 6.88 6.03 -15.69
CA GLU A 187 6.45 4.73 -16.20
C GLU A 187 7.64 3.98 -16.78
N ILE A 188 7.86 2.74 -16.32
CA ILE A 188 8.97 1.89 -16.74
C ILE A 188 8.51 0.59 -17.40
N GLY A 189 7.23 0.45 -17.72
CA GLY A 189 6.62 -0.71 -18.38
C GLY A 189 5.18 -0.42 -18.77
N PRO A 190 4.54 -1.24 -19.63
CA PRO A 190 3.14 -1.06 -19.99
C PRO A 190 2.22 -1.24 -18.78
N THR A 191 1.00 -0.72 -18.87
CA THR A 191 -0.06 -1.01 -17.88
C THR A 191 -0.38 -2.50 -17.90
N VAL A 192 -0.37 -3.13 -16.72
CA VAL A 192 -0.76 -4.53 -16.49
C VAL A 192 -2.18 -4.63 -15.97
#